data_AF-A4IHH5-F1
#
_entry.id   AF-A4IHH5-F1
#
_cell.length_a   1.000
_cell.length_b   1.000
_cell.length_c   1.000
_cell.angle_alpha   90.00
_cell.angle_beta   90.00
_cell.angle_gamma   90.00
#
_symmetry.space_group_name_H-M   'P 1'
#
loop_
_entity.id
_entity.type
_entity.pdbx_description
1 polymer ?
#
loop_
_entity_poly.entity_id
_entity_poly.type
_entity_poly.pdbx_seq_one_letter_code
_entity_poly.pdbx_strand_id
1 'polypeptide(L)'
;MGGVVGGLFASVFPKLVKNLILLDSYGFFPVNADMIQTHLKKIISYYSRLEGVSAGKIYSPEGALQRLLEANVSLTQETAKLLLERGTKTVEGGVVFSRDIRVTVNNSLPLSTEQCVLMLSKIQADVHIIMANEGLTADMMRGVYTDVGQALLKGFRESLKERCQVTVVDGNHFVHLNEPEKVAGIINDFLHARSYLHCNL
;
A
#
# COMPACT_ATOMS: atom_id res chain seq x y z
N MET A 1 -0.66 1.95 0.57
CA MET A 1 -0.37 3.11 -0.31
C MET A 1 1.02 3.02 -0.96
N GLY A 2 2.11 2.91 -0.19
CA GLY A 2 3.48 2.86 -0.74
C GLY A 2 3.68 1.81 -1.82
N GLY A 3 3.10 0.61 -1.67
CA GLY A 3 3.11 -0.42 -2.71
C GLY A 3 2.50 0.05 -4.04
N VAL A 4 1.35 0.75 -4.01
CA VAL A 4 0.70 1.28 -5.22
C VAL A 4 1.57 2.32 -5.94
N VAL A 5 2.17 3.23 -5.17
CA VAL A 5 3.10 4.22 -5.72
C VAL A 5 4.33 3.54 -6.32
N GLY A 6 4.88 2.54 -5.63
CA GLY A 6 6.02 1.75 -6.10
C GLY A 6 5.73 0.98 -7.40
N GLY A 7 4.56 0.32 -7.48
CA GLY A 7 4.13 -0.36 -8.70
C GLY A 7 3.95 0.58 -9.88
N LEU A 8 3.27 1.72 -9.66
CA LEU A 8 3.12 2.76 -10.69
C LEU A 8 4.49 3.29 -11.14
N PHE A 9 5.37 3.66 -10.21
CA PHE A 9 6.69 4.19 -10.55
C PHE A 9 7.52 3.17 -11.34
N ALA A 10 7.54 1.91 -10.91
CA ALA A 10 8.24 0.82 -11.59
C ALA A 10 7.68 0.54 -13.00
N SER A 11 6.39 0.80 -13.23
CA SER A 11 5.80 0.67 -14.58
C SER A 11 6.15 1.82 -15.52
N VAL A 12 6.24 3.05 -14.99
CA VAL A 12 6.49 4.26 -15.79
C VAL A 12 7.99 4.47 -16.04
N PHE A 13 8.83 4.15 -15.05
CA PHE A 13 10.29 4.29 -15.12
C PHE A 13 10.99 2.94 -14.92
N PRO A 14 10.75 1.96 -15.81
CA PRO A 14 11.15 0.57 -15.57
C PRO A 14 12.66 0.35 -15.46
N LYS A 15 13.46 1.26 -16.02
CA LYS A 15 14.93 1.20 -15.93
C LYS A 15 15.51 1.73 -14.62
N LEU A 16 14.71 2.45 -13.82
CA LEU A 16 15.15 3.05 -12.56
C LEU A 16 14.91 2.15 -11.35
N VAL A 17 14.18 1.04 -11.51
CA VAL A 17 13.82 0.14 -10.43
C VAL A 17 14.42 -1.24 -10.71
N LYS A 18 15.38 -1.64 -9.88
CA LYS A 18 15.98 -2.98 -9.94
C LYS A 18 15.08 -4.04 -9.28
N ASN A 19 14.60 -3.73 -8.09
CA ASN A 19 13.80 -4.63 -7.25
C ASN A 19 12.57 -3.88 -6.72
N LEU A 20 11.40 -4.53 -6.73
CA LEU A 20 10.16 -4.02 -6.15
C LEU A 20 9.59 -5.07 -5.19
N ILE A 21 9.53 -4.73 -3.90
CA ILE A 21 8.98 -5.60 -2.87
C ILE A 21 7.66 -5.00 -2.40
N LEU A 22 6.59 -5.77 -2.53
CA LEU A 22 5.23 -5.36 -2.21
C LEU A 22 4.75 -6.09 -0.96
N LEU A 23 4.60 -5.36 0.14
CA LEU A 23 4.10 -5.87 1.42
C LEU A 23 2.58 -5.66 1.48
N ASP A 24 1.84 -6.76 1.47
CA ASP A 24 0.39 -6.84 1.42
C ASP A 24 -0.24 -5.83 0.44
N SER A 25 0.28 -5.82 -0.78
CA SER A 25 -0.17 -4.96 -1.88
C SER A 25 0.06 -5.63 -3.23
N TYR A 26 -0.81 -5.35 -4.21
CA TYR A 26 -0.60 -5.75 -5.62
C TYR A 26 0.15 -4.70 -6.44
N GLY A 27 0.63 -3.62 -5.83
CA GLY A 27 1.27 -2.52 -6.57
C GLY A 27 0.31 -1.67 -7.41
N PHE A 28 -0.96 -2.05 -7.49
CA PHE A 28 -2.04 -1.34 -8.18
C PHE A 28 -3.34 -1.46 -7.38
N PHE A 29 -4.21 -0.47 -7.52
CA PHE A 29 -5.53 -0.44 -6.86
C PHE A 29 -6.57 0.01 -7.88
N PRO A 30 -7.12 -0.92 -8.68
CA PRO A 30 -8.07 -0.58 -9.74
C PRO A 30 -9.42 -0.14 -9.18
N VAL A 31 -10.12 0.65 -9.98
CA VAL A 31 -11.50 1.10 -9.75
C VAL A 31 -12.37 0.46 -10.83
N ASN A 32 -13.54 -0.06 -10.44
CA ASN A 32 -14.50 -0.55 -11.42
C ASN A 32 -14.89 0.59 -12.37
N ALA A 33 -14.87 0.35 -13.69
CA ALA A 33 -15.10 1.35 -14.71
C ALA A 33 -16.41 2.15 -14.47
N ASP A 34 -17.47 1.47 -14.04
CA ASP A 34 -18.78 2.08 -13.77
C ASP A 34 -18.77 3.02 -12.55
N MET A 35 -17.75 2.92 -11.70
CA MET A 35 -17.60 3.73 -10.49
C MET A 35 -16.72 4.96 -10.68
N ILE A 36 -16.09 5.15 -11.84
CA ILE A 36 -15.13 6.25 -12.09
C ILE A 36 -15.79 7.61 -11.83
N GLN A 37 -16.98 7.88 -12.38
CA GLN A 37 -17.67 9.16 -12.20
C GLN A 37 -18.01 9.42 -10.72
N THR A 38 -18.51 8.40 -10.02
CA THR A 38 -18.82 8.47 -8.59
C THR A 38 -17.57 8.75 -7.76
N HIS A 39 -16.46 8.10 -8.10
CA HIS A 39 -15.18 8.29 -7.44
C HIS A 39 -14.66 9.73 -7.63
N LEU A 40 -14.66 10.23 -8.88
CA LEU A 40 -14.23 11.59 -9.19
C LEU A 40 -15.12 12.64 -8.51
N LYS A 41 -16.44 12.47 -8.55
CA LYS A 41 -17.38 13.35 -7.84
C LYS A 41 -17.07 13.39 -6.35
N LYS A 42 -16.80 12.24 -5.72
CA LYS A 42 -16.45 12.14 -4.31
C LYS A 42 -15.15 12.88 -3.99
N ILE A 43 -14.10 12.72 -4.80
CA ILE A 43 -12.82 13.41 -4.64
C ILE A 43 -13.00 14.93 -4.74
N ILE A 44 -13.62 15.41 -5.82
CA ILE A 44 -13.83 16.85 -6.06
C ILE A 44 -14.66 17.46 -4.92
N SER A 45 -15.76 16.79 -4.55
CA SER A 45 -16.62 17.24 -3.46
C SER A 45 -15.88 17.29 -2.12
N TYR A 46 -14.96 16.35 -1.88
CA TYR A 46 -14.17 16.34 -0.66
C TYR A 46 -13.16 17.49 -0.64
N TYR A 47 -12.42 17.71 -1.73
CA TYR A 47 -11.48 18.84 -1.81
C TYR A 47 -12.19 20.18 -1.65
N SER A 48 -13.36 20.36 -2.27
CA SER A 48 -14.17 21.56 -2.08
C SER A 48 -14.57 21.78 -0.61
N ARG A 49 -14.90 20.72 0.13
CA ARG A 49 -15.19 20.81 1.58
C ARG A 49 -13.97 21.11 2.44
N LEU A 50 -12.77 20.83 1.95
CA LEU A 50 -11.52 21.14 2.66
C LEU A 50 -11.06 22.58 2.42
N GLU A 51 -11.66 23.31 1.48
CA GLU A 51 -11.31 24.72 1.25
C GLU A 51 -11.56 25.53 2.53
N GLY A 52 -10.53 26.26 2.98
CA GLY A 52 -10.58 27.06 4.21
C GLY A 52 -10.41 26.27 5.51
N VAL A 53 -10.24 24.94 5.48
CA VAL A 53 -9.98 24.13 6.68
C VAL A 53 -8.48 24.18 7.01
N SER A 54 -8.08 25.03 7.96
CA SER A 54 -6.67 25.27 8.28
C SER A 54 -6.17 24.65 9.59
N ALA A 55 -7.05 24.32 10.53
CA ALA A 55 -6.65 23.81 11.85
C ALA A 55 -6.90 22.31 12.00
N GLY A 56 -5.83 21.56 12.29
CA GLY A 56 -5.95 20.18 12.76
C GLY A 56 -6.60 20.16 14.14
N LYS A 57 -7.63 19.32 14.32
CA LYS A 57 -8.25 19.09 15.62
C LYS A 57 -7.16 18.70 16.65
N ILE A 58 -7.18 19.34 17.82
CA ILE A 58 -6.32 18.97 18.96
C ILE A 58 -6.96 17.75 19.65
N TYR A 59 -6.17 16.74 19.93
CA TYR A 59 -6.56 15.52 20.63
C TYR A 59 -5.74 15.37 21.92
N SER A 60 -6.28 14.66 22.91
CA SER A 60 -5.40 14.05 23.92
C SER A 60 -4.55 12.95 23.26
N PRO A 61 -3.39 12.58 23.83
CA PRO A 61 -2.59 11.46 23.34
C PRO A 61 -3.42 10.17 23.19
N GLU A 62 -4.28 9.87 24.15
CA GLU A 62 -5.16 8.70 24.13
C GLU A 62 -6.23 8.83 23.04
N GLY A 63 -6.78 10.03 22.84
CA GLY A 63 -7.75 10.31 21.79
C GLY A 63 -7.15 10.18 20.38
N ALA A 64 -5.91 10.60 20.19
CA ALA A 64 -5.18 10.40 18.93
C ALA A 64 -4.91 8.91 18.67
N LEU A 65 -4.55 8.15 19.71
CA LEU A 65 -4.37 6.70 19.64
C LEU A 65 -5.65 5.97 19.27
N GLN A 66 -6.75 6.25 19.98
CA GLN A 66 -8.05 5.68 19.68
C GLN A 66 -8.47 6.00 18.24
N ARG A 67 -8.33 7.27 17.83
CA ARG A 67 -8.66 7.70 16.47
C ARG A 67 -7.86 6.99 15.38
N LEU A 68 -6.58 6.67 15.66
CA LEU A 68 -5.72 5.93 14.73
C LEU A 68 -6.14 4.46 14.62
N LEU A 69 -6.40 3.81 15.76
CA LEU A 69 -6.84 2.41 15.83
C LEU A 69 -8.21 2.20 15.18
N GLU A 70 -9.17 3.10 15.41
CA GLU A 70 -10.49 3.06 14.77
C GLU A 70 -10.43 3.14 13.25
N ALA A 71 -9.46 3.88 12.70
CA ALA A 71 -9.27 3.97 11.25
C ALA A 71 -8.45 2.82 10.66
N ASN A 72 -7.76 2.04 11.50
CA ASN A 72 -6.82 1.01 11.07
C ASN A 72 -6.93 -0.20 12.00
N VAL A 73 -8.05 -0.93 11.89
CA VAL A 73 -8.45 -2.01 12.82
C VAL A 73 -7.43 -3.14 12.95
N SER A 74 -6.54 -3.31 11.97
CA SER A 74 -5.50 -4.33 11.96
C SER A 74 -4.19 -3.90 12.66
N LEU A 75 -4.07 -2.64 13.10
CA LEU A 75 -2.93 -2.21 13.91
C LEU A 75 -3.06 -2.72 15.35
N THR A 76 -1.94 -3.15 15.93
CA THR A 76 -1.86 -3.30 17.38
C THR A 76 -1.76 -1.95 18.07
N GLN A 77 -2.12 -1.89 19.35
CA GLN A 77 -1.95 -0.69 20.15
C GLN A 77 -0.48 -0.25 20.25
N GLU A 78 0.44 -1.21 20.34
CA GLU A 78 1.87 -0.94 20.43
C GLU A 78 2.41 -0.29 19.15
N THR A 79 2.13 -0.91 18.00
CA THR A 79 2.51 -0.37 16.69
C THR A 79 1.87 0.99 16.43
N ALA A 80 0.60 1.19 16.83
CA ALA A 80 -0.07 2.47 16.71
C ALA A 80 0.61 3.57 17.53
N LYS A 81 1.10 3.26 18.73
CA LYS A 81 1.89 4.22 19.53
C LYS A 81 3.18 4.63 18.81
N LEU A 82 3.94 3.68 18.27
CA LEU A 82 5.15 3.95 17.49
C LEU A 82 4.87 4.85 16.28
N LEU A 83 3.77 4.62 15.56
CA LEU A 83 3.37 5.48 14.45
C LEU A 83 3.05 6.91 14.89
N LEU A 84 2.49 7.11 16.08
CA LEU A 84 2.13 8.43 16.60
C LEU A 84 3.33 9.26 17.05
N GLU A 85 4.45 8.62 17.42
CA GLU A 85 5.70 9.33 17.75
C GLU A 85 6.15 10.23 16.60
N ARG A 86 5.99 9.77 15.36
CA ARG A 86 6.25 10.56 14.14
C ARG A 86 4.97 11.21 13.59
N GLY A 87 3.82 10.57 13.79
CA GLY A 87 2.54 10.94 13.23
C GLY A 87 1.85 12.11 13.93
N THR A 88 2.39 12.59 15.04
CA THR A 88 1.83 13.71 15.81
C THR A 88 2.88 14.76 16.18
N LYS A 89 2.40 15.94 16.58
CA LYS A 89 3.19 17.03 17.16
C LYS A 89 2.50 17.49 18.43
N THR A 90 3.27 17.71 19.49
CA THR A 90 2.77 18.31 20.73
C THR A 90 2.45 19.79 20.50
N VAL A 91 1.30 20.22 21.01
CA VAL A 91 0.83 21.61 21.01
C VAL A 91 0.25 21.94 22.38
N GLU A 92 -0.05 23.21 22.63
CA GLU A 92 -0.81 23.58 23.83
C GLU A 92 -2.16 22.84 23.85
N GLY A 93 -2.47 22.17 24.96
CA GLY A 93 -3.70 21.41 25.12
C GLY A 93 -3.71 19.98 24.56
N GLY A 94 -2.62 19.48 23.97
CA GLY A 94 -2.51 18.07 23.57
C GLY A 94 -1.61 17.82 22.37
N VAL A 95 -2.10 17.04 21.41
CA VAL A 95 -1.38 16.67 20.18
C VAL A 95 -2.24 16.94 18.94
N VAL A 96 -1.56 17.26 17.84
CA VAL A 96 -2.16 17.34 16.50
C VAL A 96 -1.46 16.35 15.57
N PHE A 97 -2.18 15.79 14.61
CA PHE A 97 -1.55 14.96 13.59
C PHE A 97 -0.63 15.81 12.71
N SER A 98 0.57 15.30 12.42
CA SER A 98 1.62 16.01 11.67
C SER A 98 1.41 16.04 10.15
N ARG A 99 0.36 15.39 9.65
CA ARG A 99 0.01 15.27 8.23
C ARG A 99 -0.88 16.41 7.75
N ASP A 100 -0.80 16.70 6.46
CA ASP A 100 -1.77 17.55 5.77
C ASP A 100 -3.14 16.84 5.70
N ILE A 101 -4.22 17.55 6.01
CA ILE A 101 -5.58 17.00 5.97
C ILE A 101 -5.98 16.54 4.57
N ARG A 102 -5.40 17.10 3.51
CA ARG A 102 -5.66 16.68 2.12
C ARG A 102 -5.20 15.25 1.84
N VAL A 103 -4.28 14.70 2.64
CA VAL A 103 -3.84 13.31 2.53
C VAL A 103 -4.92 12.32 3.00
N THR A 104 -5.94 12.78 3.74
CA THR A 104 -7.08 11.91 4.09
C THR A 104 -8.04 11.68 2.92
N VAL A 105 -7.81 12.34 1.78
CA VAL A 105 -8.52 12.07 0.52
C VAL A 105 -7.85 10.91 -0.19
N ASN A 106 -8.59 9.82 -0.42
CA ASN A 106 -8.14 8.81 -1.37
C ASN A 106 -8.27 9.38 -2.80
N ASN A 107 -7.18 9.97 -3.28
CA ASN A 107 -7.05 10.55 -4.63
C ASN A 107 -6.18 9.65 -5.53
N SER A 108 -6.34 8.35 -5.41
CA SER A 108 -5.64 7.41 -6.30
C SER A 108 -6.16 7.58 -7.72
N LEU A 109 -5.27 7.48 -8.72
CA LEU A 109 -5.66 7.52 -10.12
C LEU A 109 -6.67 6.40 -10.41
N PRO A 110 -7.91 6.69 -10.85
CA PRO A 110 -8.95 5.69 -11.02
C PRO A 110 -8.71 4.90 -12.32
N LEU A 111 -7.82 3.92 -12.26
CA LEU A 111 -7.50 3.03 -13.36
C LEU A 111 -8.40 1.80 -13.35
N SER A 112 -8.85 1.35 -14.52
CA SER A 112 -9.53 0.06 -14.64
C SER A 112 -8.56 -1.11 -14.38
N THR A 113 -9.09 -2.31 -14.16
CA THR A 113 -8.27 -3.51 -14.00
C THR A 113 -7.38 -3.76 -15.22
N GLU A 114 -7.92 -3.58 -16.43
CA GLU A 114 -7.20 -3.74 -17.70
C GLU A 114 -6.06 -2.73 -17.83
N GLN A 115 -6.30 -1.49 -17.43
CA GLN A 115 -5.26 -0.44 -17.41
C GLN A 115 -4.15 -0.79 -16.41
N CYS A 116 -4.49 -1.29 -15.22
CA CYS A 116 -3.51 -1.77 -14.25
C CYS A 116 -2.69 -2.94 -14.80
N VAL A 117 -3.33 -3.92 -15.46
CA VAL A 117 -2.64 -5.06 -16.10
C VAL A 117 -1.72 -4.59 -17.24
N LEU A 118 -2.15 -3.61 -18.02
CA LEU A 118 -1.31 -3.02 -19.06
C LEU A 118 -0.07 -2.33 -18.46
N MET A 119 -0.23 -1.55 -17.39
CA MET A 119 0.88 -0.85 -16.76
C MET A 119 1.85 -1.81 -16.08
N LEU A 120 1.36 -2.78 -15.29
CA LEU A 120 2.23 -3.75 -14.64
C LEU A 120 3.06 -4.55 -15.66
N SER A 121 2.54 -4.78 -16.88
CA SER A 121 3.28 -5.47 -17.95
C SER A 121 4.56 -4.74 -18.39
N LYS A 122 4.69 -3.46 -18.05
CA LYS A 122 5.85 -2.63 -18.36
C LYS A 122 6.95 -2.72 -17.31
N ILE A 123 6.69 -3.33 -16.15
CA ILE A 123 7.66 -3.47 -15.08
C ILE A 123 8.83 -4.37 -15.52
N GLN A 124 10.06 -3.86 -15.37
CA GLN A 124 11.29 -4.60 -15.65
C GLN A 124 12.05 -5.02 -14.38
N ALA A 125 11.65 -4.49 -13.23
CA ALA A 125 12.18 -4.91 -11.93
C ALA A 125 11.91 -6.39 -11.65
N ASP A 126 12.76 -6.99 -10.83
CA ASP A 126 12.39 -8.21 -10.11
C ASP A 126 11.37 -7.84 -9.02
N VAL A 127 10.32 -8.64 -8.89
CA VAL A 127 9.18 -8.35 -8.02
C VAL A 127 8.99 -9.46 -7.00
N HIS A 128 8.84 -9.10 -5.74
CA HIS A 128 8.39 -10.01 -4.67
C HIS A 128 7.11 -9.47 -4.05
N ILE A 129 6.03 -10.24 -4.17
CA ILE A 129 4.75 -9.94 -3.53
C ILE A 129 4.63 -10.78 -2.27
N ILE A 130 4.64 -10.14 -1.11
CA ILE A 130 4.47 -10.80 0.19
C ILE A 130 3.06 -10.49 0.68
N MET A 131 2.18 -11.48 0.65
CA MET A 131 0.76 -11.37 0.96
C MET A 131 0.50 -11.83 2.40
N ALA A 132 -0.33 -11.10 3.14
CA ALA A 132 -0.77 -11.54 4.45
C ALA A 132 -2.12 -12.27 4.32
N ASN A 133 -2.27 -13.45 4.94
CA ASN A 133 -3.47 -14.29 4.80
C ASN A 133 -4.76 -13.69 5.41
N GLU A 134 -4.61 -12.71 6.29
CA GLU A 134 -5.66 -11.87 6.88
C GLU A 134 -5.48 -10.39 6.49
N GLY A 135 -4.79 -10.13 5.37
CA GLY A 135 -4.52 -8.79 4.85
C GLY A 135 -5.47 -8.33 3.74
N LEU A 136 -5.23 -7.11 3.25
CA LEU A 136 -5.96 -6.52 2.13
C LEU A 136 -5.82 -7.36 0.86
N THR A 137 -4.67 -8.02 0.67
CA THR A 137 -4.47 -8.86 -0.51
C THR A 137 -5.32 -10.11 -0.46
N ALA A 138 -5.43 -10.75 0.70
CA ALA A 138 -6.33 -11.88 0.91
C ALA A 138 -7.80 -11.49 0.76
N ASP A 139 -8.18 -10.28 1.19
CA ASP A 139 -9.53 -9.74 0.97
C ASP A 139 -9.83 -9.50 -0.50
N MET A 140 -8.84 -9.13 -1.33
CA MET A 140 -9.03 -9.08 -2.79
C MET A 140 -9.02 -10.46 -3.45
N MET A 141 -8.60 -11.51 -2.75
CA MET A 141 -8.70 -12.91 -3.22
C MET A 141 -9.97 -13.61 -2.70
N ARG A 142 -10.79 -12.91 -1.91
CA ARG A 142 -12.03 -13.42 -1.31
C ARG A 142 -13.20 -12.47 -1.64
N GLY A 143 -14.37 -13.00 -1.94
CA GLY A 143 -15.58 -12.18 -2.16
C GLY A 143 -15.59 -11.40 -3.48
N VAL A 144 -16.17 -10.19 -3.48
CA VAL A 144 -16.57 -9.43 -4.70
C VAL A 144 -15.38 -8.99 -5.57
N TYR A 145 -14.17 -8.92 -5.00
CA TYR A 145 -12.98 -8.45 -5.70
C TYR A 145 -12.04 -9.58 -6.16
N THR A 146 -12.45 -10.84 -6.00
CA THR A 146 -11.65 -12.03 -6.32
C THR A 146 -11.06 -11.97 -7.74
N ASP A 147 -11.87 -11.56 -8.72
CA ASP A 147 -11.44 -11.48 -10.13
C ASP A 147 -10.34 -10.43 -10.35
N VAL A 148 -10.34 -9.35 -9.55
CA VAL A 148 -9.35 -8.28 -9.65
C VAL A 148 -7.99 -8.74 -9.12
N GLY A 149 -7.96 -9.33 -7.91
CA GLY A 149 -6.72 -9.86 -7.33
C GLY A 149 -6.10 -10.94 -8.22
N GLN A 150 -6.93 -11.84 -8.76
CA GLN A 150 -6.51 -12.86 -9.70
C GLN A 150 -5.96 -12.28 -11.01
N ALA A 151 -6.62 -11.28 -11.60
CA ALA A 151 -6.16 -10.64 -12.83
C ALA A 151 -4.79 -9.97 -12.66
N LEU A 152 -4.58 -9.27 -11.53
CA LEU A 152 -3.29 -8.64 -11.24
C LEU A 152 -2.18 -9.67 -11.04
N LEU A 153 -2.40 -10.71 -10.22
CA LEU A 153 -1.41 -11.77 -10.01
C LEU A 153 -1.09 -12.53 -11.30
N LYS A 154 -2.11 -12.82 -12.11
CA LYS A 154 -1.94 -13.42 -13.44
C LYS A 154 -1.09 -12.52 -14.32
N GLY A 155 -1.41 -11.22 -14.38
CA GLY A 155 -0.64 -10.24 -15.15
C GLY A 155 0.84 -10.18 -14.75
N PHE A 156 1.13 -10.19 -13.45
CA PHE A 156 2.52 -10.24 -12.95
C PHE A 156 3.22 -11.52 -13.39
N ARG A 157 2.60 -12.69 -13.19
CA ARG A 157 3.19 -13.99 -13.57
C ARG A 157 3.46 -14.08 -15.06
N GLU A 158 2.53 -13.65 -15.90
CA GLU A 158 2.69 -13.70 -17.37
C GLU A 158 3.75 -12.72 -17.88
N SER A 159 3.79 -11.50 -17.31
CA SER A 159 4.70 -10.45 -17.77
C SER A 159 6.14 -10.62 -17.25
N LEU A 160 6.29 -11.10 -16.02
CA LEU A 160 7.58 -11.16 -15.33
C LEU A 160 8.18 -12.56 -15.28
N LYS A 161 7.34 -13.61 -15.37
CA LYS A 161 7.76 -15.01 -15.29
C LYS A 161 8.58 -15.25 -14.00
N GLU A 162 9.78 -15.82 -14.13
CA GLU A 162 10.72 -16.08 -13.02
C GLU A 162 11.18 -14.83 -12.26
N ARG A 163 10.90 -13.62 -12.77
CA ARG A 163 11.18 -12.36 -12.07
C ARG A 163 10.10 -11.99 -11.06
N CYS A 164 8.99 -12.73 -10.97
CA CYS A 164 7.95 -12.50 -9.98
C CYS A 164 7.90 -13.66 -8.97
N GLN A 165 8.08 -13.34 -7.70
CA GLN A 165 7.87 -14.25 -6.58
C GLN A 165 6.63 -13.82 -5.79
N VAL A 166 5.88 -14.81 -5.30
CA VAL A 166 4.72 -14.57 -4.43
C VAL A 166 4.85 -15.47 -3.21
N THR A 167 4.79 -14.87 -2.02
CA THR A 167 4.83 -15.58 -0.75
C THR A 167 3.64 -15.16 0.09
N VAL A 168 2.99 -16.12 0.74
CA VAL A 168 1.92 -15.85 1.70
C VAL A 168 2.48 -16.06 3.11
N VAL A 169 2.22 -15.12 4.01
CA VAL A 169 2.60 -15.19 5.43
C VAL A 169 1.37 -15.09 6.32
N ASP A 170 1.49 -15.64 7.53
CA ASP A 170 0.45 -15.51 8.55
C ASP A 170 0.45 -14.10 9.15
N GLY A 171 -0.70 -13.44 9.15
CA GLY A 171 -0.88 -12.13 9.75
C GLY A 171 -1.83 -11.24 8.96
N ASN A 172 -1.94 -9.99 9.40
CA ASN A 172 -2.84 -9.00 8.81
C ASN A 172 -2.12 -7.99 7.92
N HIS A 173 -2.83 -6.97 7.42
CA HIS A 173 -2.28 -5.94 6.53
C HIS A 173 -0.98 -5.28 7.05
N PHE A 174 -0.87 -5.11 8.36
CA PHE A 174 0.28 -4.50 9.02
C PHE A 174 1.27 -5.54 9.54
N VAL A 175 1.32 -6.77 9.01
CA VAL A 175 2.28 -7.82 9.42
C VAL A 175 3.72 -7.30 9.48
N HIS A 176 4.11 -6.46 8.53
CA HIS A 176 5.44 -5.84 8.48
C HIS A 176 5.75 -4.83 9.61
N LEU A 177 4.74 -4.38 10.35
CA LEU A 177 4.89 -3.51 11.52
C LEU A 177 4.54 -4.24 12.83
N ASN A 178 3.58 -5.15 12.80
CA ASN A 178 3.12 -5.90 13.98
C ASN A 178 4.04 -7.09 14.29
N GLU A 179 4.52 -7.78 13.26
CA GLU A 179 5.30 -9.03 13.32
C GLU A 179 6.41 -9.01 12.23
N PRO A 180 7.31 -8.00 12.25
CA PRO A 180 8.28 -7.76 11.18
C PRO A 180 9.21 -8.94 10.89
N GLU A 181 9.48 -9.78 11.89
CA GLU A 181 10.28 -11.00 11.77
C GLU A 181 9.71 -11.99 10.74
N LYS A 182 8.39 -12.00 10.51
CA LYS A 182 7.75 -12.86 9.52
C LYS A 182 8.06 -12.47 8.08
N VAL A 183 8.47 -11.23 7.84
CA VAL A 183 8.74 -10.71 6.50
C VAL A 183 10.21 -10.36 6.27
N ALA A 184 10.95 -10.00 7.32
CA ALA A 184 12.33 -9.52 7.20
C ALA A 184 13.28 -10.53 6.54
N GLY A 185 13.19 -11.82 6.92
CA GLY A 185 14.00 -12.88 6.30
C GLY A 185 13.73 -13.03 4.81
N ILE A 186 12.45 -13.06 4.42
CA ILE A 186 12.00 -13.18 3.02
C ILE A 186 12.54 -12.02 2.17
N ILE A 187 12.47 -10.79 2.72
CA ILE A 187 13.01 -9.59 2.06
C ILE A 187 14.52 -9.71 1.85
N ASN A 188 15.26 -10.10 2.89
CA ASN A 188 16.71 -10.23 2.83
C ASN A 188 17.11 -11.30 1.80
N ASP A 189 16.47 -12.47 1.84
CA ASP A 189 16.74 -13.56 0.90
C ASP A 189 16.51 -13.11 -0.55
N PHE A 190 15.41 -12.40 -0.82
CA PHE A 190 15.12 -11.86 -2.15
C PHE A 190 16.19 -10.88 -2.63
N LEU A 191 16.63 -9.95 -1.76
CA LEU A 191 17.67 -8.97 -2.09
C LEU A 191 19.05 -9.62 -2.28
N HIS A 192 19.37 -10.66 -1.52
CA HIS A 192 20.66 -11.35 -1.58
C HIS A 192 20.75 -12.38 -2.71
N ALA A 193 19.70 -13.16 -2.96
CA ALA A 193 19.69 -14.24 -3.96
C ALA A 193 20.11 -13.78 -5.35
N ARG A 194 19.85 -12.51 -5.70
CA ARG A 194 20.18 -11.95 -7.02
C ARG A 194 21.40 -11.04 -7.08
N SER A 195 22.00 -10.75 -5.92
CA SER A 195 23.33 -10.13 -5.85
C SER A 195 24.39 -11.09 -6.38
N TYR A 196 24.22 -12.40 -6.17
CA TYR A 196 25.13 -13.45 -6.65
C TYR A 196 25.06 -13.68 -8.17
N LEU A 197 23.91 -13.45 -8.82
CA LEU A 197 23.78 -13.59 -10.28
C LEU A 197 24.55 -12.51 -11.07
N HIS A 198 24.82 -11.35 -10.45
CA HIS A 198 25.56 -10.25 -11.08
C HIS A 198 27.06 -10.25 -10.74
N CYS A 199 27.52 -11.07 -9.80
CA CYS A 199 28.92 -11.13 -9.35
C CYS A 199 29.75 -12.21 -10.06
N ASN A 200 29.19 -12.87 -11.09
CA ASN A 200 29.86 -13.91 -11.88
C ASN A 200 30.28 -13.41 -13.28
N LEU A 201 30.72 -12.14 -13.38
CA LEU A 201 31.36 -11.59 -14.58
C LEU A 201 32.84 -11.30 -14.31
#